data_AF-A0A819AMN2-F1
#
_entry.id   AF-A0A819AMN2-F1
#
_cell.length_a   1.000
_cell.length_b   1.000
_cell.length_c   1.000
_cell.angle_alpha   90.00
_cell.angle_beta   90.00
_cell.angle_gamma   90.00
#
_symmetry.space_group_name_H-M   'P 1'
#
loop_
_entity.id
_entity.type
_entity.pdbx_description
1 polymer ?
#
loop_
_entity_poly.entity_id
_entity_poly.type
_entity_poly.pdbx_seq_one_letter_code
_entity_poly.pdbx_strand_id
1 'polypeptide(L)'
;MELRQKLASPTVSNRKRKSETDEIDDATIVKQPKLEDEIQIKKLIETVADCMAFGALEHCPECGGFIVFNYTTYKCTGNITEWTKCMYSTQSPNRKPFEIPVDVKQQYNILPKYNPKFPLKGYSIVLAGRLSKTAATLQQEIERLGAKILANVDATGRTGTIYGGKKNEQFDDQSEAIKAFETLFLDKTGNKWSDRGTFKKFPNKFYPLEIDYGNHDIQKVFDNVNANKRSNLPKLVQDLICFIFDIESMEEALLSFEIDLTKMPLGRLSRNQLNKGYQVLTELQTLITNDATNKTAIIDASNRFYTLIPHNFNRGKPIILDKIDLIQSKTEIIDNLLEIEKAYSMLKETNDQKNEHSIDDYYKKLKCSLQPVDHNSEEFHRIEQYMTNTYAPHQRKYTLKLKELFKTTREGEREKFQKWQSTENRQLLWHGSRKTNFAGILSQGLRIAPPEAPASGYNFGKGVYFTDMVSKGGLAKTYSSN
;
A
#
# COMPACT_ATOMS: atom_id res chain seq x y z
N MET A 1 2.40 29.10 14.26
CA MET A 1 1.29 28.58 13.43
C MET A 1 0.29 29.68 13.03
N GLU A 2 0.07 30.71 13.86
CA GLU A 2 -0.82 31.85 13.56
C GLU A 2 -0.38 32.76 12.40
N LEU A 3 0.92 32.84 12.08
CA LEU A 3 1.42 33.62 10.93
C LEU A 3 1.04 33.04 9.56
N ARG A 4 0.64 31.76 9.50
CA ARG A 4 0.17 31.14 8.24
C ARG A 4 -1.29 31.44 7.93
N GLN A 5 -2.11 31.78 8.92
CA GLN A 5 -3.55 32.03 8.72
C GLN A 5 -3.90 33.50 8.49
N LYS A 6 -3.06 34.45 8.93
CA LYS A 6 -3.38 35.89 8.84
C LYS A 6 -3.18 36.54 7.46
N LEU A 7 -2.71 35.80 6.46
CA LEU A 7 -2.44 36.34 5.12
C LEU A 7 -3.64 36.23 4.15
N ALA A 8 -4.86 35.95 4.64
CA ALA A 8 -6.08 35.86 3.82
C ALA A 8 -7.34 36.50 4.47
N SER A 9 -7.49 37.82 4.30
CA SER A 9 -8.77 38.58 4.23
C SER A 9 -9.63 38.77 5.53
N PRO A 10 -10.68 39.63 5.54
CA PRO A 10 -10.68 40.95 6.18
C PRO A 10 -11.46 41.04 7.52
N THR A 11 -11.18 42.12 8.24
CA THR A 11 -11.75 42.56 9.53
C THR A 11 -13.26 42.44 9.69
N VAL A 12 -13.71 41.82 10.79
CA VAL A 12 -14.93 42.20 11.52
C VAL A 12 -14.60 42.32 13.00
N SER A 13 -14.88 43.51 13.55
CA SER A 13 -14.69 43.90 14.94
C SER A 13 -15.68 43.24 15.89
N ASN A 14 -15.26 42.89 17.11
CA ASN A 14 -16.03 43.29 18.29
C ASN A 14 -15.22 43.26 19.60
N ARG A 15 -15.62 44.17 20.50
CA ARG A 15 -14.92 44.69 21.68
C ARG A 15 -15.09 43.85 22.96
N LYS A 16 -14.03 43.88 23.78
CA LYS A 16 -13.94 44.02 25.26
C LYS A 16 -14.66 43.00 26.19
N ARG A 17 -13.88 42.48 27.15
CA ARG A 17 -13.85 42.95 28.57
C ARG A 17 -12.62 42.43 29.33
N LYS A 18 -12.06 43.29 30.18
CA LYS A 18 -11.00 43.07 31.17
C LYS A 18 -11.58 42.46 32.45
N SER A 19 -10.79 41.66 33.15
CA SER A 19 -10.67 41.71 34.61
C SER A 19 -9.27 41.21 35.02
N GLU A 20 -8.57 42.07 35.76
CA GLU A 20 -7.28 41.86 36.43
C GLU A 20 -7.48 41.04 37.71
N THR A 21 -6.53 40.14 38.03
CA THR A 21 -5.99 39.91 39.38
C THR A 21 -4.62 39.25 39.25
N ASP A 22 -3.61 39.90 39.82
CA ASP A 22 -2.22 39.46 39.95
C ASP A 22 -2.08 38.32 40.97
N GLU A 23 -1.15 37.38 40.74
CA GLU A 23 -0.20 36.89 41.77
C GLU A 23 0.93 36.01 41.14
N ILE A 24 2.09 36.65 41.15
CA ILE A 24 3.54 36.32 41.07
C ILE A 24 4.04 34.84 41.08
N ASP A 25 5.01 34.62 40.18
CA ASP A 25 6.14 33.69 40.09
C ASP A 25 5.99 32.19 40.38
N ASP A 26 6.11 31.40 39.31
CA ASP A 26 6.93 30.18 39.37
C ASP A 26 7.72 29.97 38.08
N ALA A 27 8.94 29.48 38.26
CA ALA A 27 10.08 29.60 37.36
C ALA A 27 9.86 29.16 35.90
N THR A 28 10.29 30.02 34.98
CA THR A 28 10.44 29.79 33.54
C THR A 28 11.34 28.60 33.23
N ILE A 29 10.77 27.40 33.12
CA ILE A 29 11.43 26.27 32.47
C ILE A 29 11.41 26.54 30.96
N VAL A 30 12.46 27.19 30.46
CA VAL A 30 12.78 27.24 29.03
C VAL A 30 13.10 25.81 28.59
N LYS A 31 12.08 25.06 28.15
CA LYS A 31 12.29 23.77 27.49
C LYS A 31 13.07 24.04 26.20
N GLN A 32 14.29 23.50 26.11
CA GLN A 32 15.03 23.47 24.85
C GLN A 32 14.14 22.84 23.77
N PRO A 33 14.02 23.45 22.57
CA PRO A 33 13.22 22.89 21.49
C PRO A 33 13.77 21.50 21.11
N LYS A 34 12.88 20.55 20.83
CA LYS A 34 13.28 19.19 20.44
C LYS A 34 14.08 19.28 19.13
N LEU A 35 14.98 18.34 18.87
CA LEU A 35 15.82 18.31 17.65
C LEU A 35 15.02 18.45 16.33
N GLU A 36 13.76 17.96 16.32
CA GLU A 36 12.83 18.14 15.20
C GLU A 36 12.33 19.58 15.04
N ASP A 37 12.16 20.32 16.14
CA ASP A 37 11.74 21.72 16.15
C ASP A 37 12.86 22.64 15.63
N GLU A 38 14.13 22.36 15.94
CA GLU A 38 15.28 23.10 15.41
C GLU A 38 15.40 22.98 13.87
N ILE A 39 15.18 21.77 13.33
CA ILE A 39 15.20 21.54 11.88
C ILE A 39 14.05 22.30 11.19
N GLN A 40 12.87 22.32 11.82
CA GLN A 40 11.70 23.04 11.31
C GLN A 40 11.92 24.56 11.31
N ILE A 41 12.53 25.10 12.37
CA ILE A 41 12.88 26.52 12.49
C ILE A 41 13.93 26.91 11.43
N LYS A 42 14.97 26.09 11.25
CA LYS A 42 16.02 26.35 10.27
C LYS A 42 15.47 26.44 8.83
N LYS A 43 14.57 25.51 8.45
CA LYS A 43 13.89 25.56 7.14
C LYS A 43 13.03 26.80 6.97
N LEU A 44 12.39 27.25 8.05
CA LEU A 44 11.57 28.46 8.03
C LEU A 44 12.44 29.71 7.79
N ILE A 45 13.57 29.80 8.47
CA ILE A 45 14.56 30.87 8.30
C ILE A 45 15.10 30.88 6.87
N GLU A 46 15.48 29.72 6.32
CA GLU A 46 15.95 29.60 4.94
C GLU A 46 14.89 30.06 3.93
N THR A 47 13.61 29.74 4.17
CA THR A 47 12.49 30.15 3.31
C THR A 47 12.27 31.67 3.35
N VAL A 48 12.32 32.26 4.55
CA VAL A 48 12.18 33.72 4.72
C VAL A 48 13.37 34.45 4.11
N ALA A 49 14.59 33.94 4.31
CA ALA A 49 15.81 34.49 3.72
C ALA A 49 15.77 34.46 2.18
N ASP A 50 15.31 33.36 1.56
CA ASP A 50 15.11 33.29 0.11
C ASP A 50 14.09 34.32 -0.39
N CYS A 51 12.97 34.45 0.32
CA CYS A 51 11.94 35.43 -0.02
C CYS A 51 12.45 36.88 0.12
N MET A 52 13.26 37.15 1.14
CA MET A 52 13.89 38.45 1.35
C MET A 52 15.02 38.74 0.35
N ALA A 53 15.72 37.73 -0.16
CA ALA A 53 16.81 37.95 -1.11
C ALA A 53 16.30 38.11 -2.55
N PHE A 54 15.28 37.34 -2.94
CA PHE A 54 14.89 37.21 -4.35
C PHE A 54 13.42 37.56 -4.64
N GLY A 55 12.63 37.88 -3.63
CA GLY A 55 11.19 38.11 -3.73
C GLY A 55 10.37 36.89 -3.29
N ALA A 56 9.13 37.11 -2.89
CA ALA A 56 8.24 36.06 -2.40
C ALA A 56 7.85 35.11 -3.55
N LEU A 57 8.01 33.82 -3.33
CA LEU A 57 7.63 32.78 -4.28
C LEU A 57 6.10 32.78 -4.51
N GLU A 58 5.69 32.66 -5.76
CA GLU A 58 4.29 32.39 -6.09
C GLU A 58 3.89 30.95 -5.75
N HIS A 59 2.58 30.72 -5.67
CA HIS A 59 2.04 29.39 -5.43
C HIS A 59 2.31 28.48 -6.63
N CYS A 60 2.40 27.18 -6.36
CA CYS A 60 2.60 26.15 -7.36
C CYS A 60 1.51 26.23 -8.45
N PRO A 61 1.87 26.28 -9.74
CA PRO A 61 0.89 26.36 -10.83
C PRO A 61 0.08 25.06 -10.98
N GLU A 62 0.58 23.92 -10.49
CA GLU A 62 -0.12 22.63 -10.59
C GLU A 62 -1.12 22.37 -9.45
N CYS A 63 -0.81 22.79 -8.22
CA CYS A 63 -1.63 22.44 -7.04
C CYS A 63 -1.91 23.59 -6.08
N GLY A 64 -1.44 24.82 -6.37
CA GLY A 64 -1.59 25.96 -5.48
C GLY A 64 -0.77 25.88 -4.18
N GLY A 65 0.06 24.86 -3.99
CA GLY A 65 0.90 24.67 -2.81
C GLY A 65 2.11 25.60 -2.74
N PHE A 66 2.74 25.71 -1.57
CA PHE A 66 3.97 26.49 -1.41
C PHE A 66 5.16 25.83 -2.09
N ILE A 67 6.00 26.66 -2.70
CA ILE A 67 7.26 26.23 -3.30
C ILE A 67 8.39 26.53 -2.32
N VAL A 68 9.32 25.60 -2.13
CA VAL A 68 10.48 25.77 -1.25
C VAL A 68 11.75 25.38 -1.99
N PHE A 69 12.83 26.13 -1.76
CA PHE A 69 14.14 25.83 -2.30
C PHE A 69 14.74 24.58 -1.63
N ASN A 70 15.20 23.62 -2.43
CA ASN A 70 15.83 22.39 -1.97
C ASN A 70 17.17 22.21 -2.67
N TYR A 71 18.21 22.85 -2.13
CA TYR A 71 19.64 22.86 -2.51
C TYR A 71 19.98 23.21 -3.97
N THR A 72 19.27 22.65 -4.93
CA THR A 72 19.51 22.77 -6.37
C THR A 72 18.26 23.18 -7.15
N THR A 73 17.06 22.92 -6.63
CA THR A 73 15.79 23.17 -7.34
C THR A 73 14.71 23.61 -6.38
N TYR A 74 13.75 24.38 -6.88
CA TYR A 74 12.54 24.72 -6.15
C TYR A 74 11.53 23.59 -6.32
N LYS A 75 11.05 23.05 -5.21
CA LYS A 75 10.08 21.95 -5.21
C LYS A 75 8.79 22.38 -4.55
N CYS A 76 7.68 21.97 -5.13
CA CYS A 76 6.40 22.12 -4.48
C CYS A 76 6.35 21.26 -3.20
N THR A 77 5.77 21.84 -2.15
CA THR A 77 5.47 21.15 -0.88
C THR A 77 3.99 20.78 -0.76
N GLY A 78 3.19 21.14 -1.76
CA GLY A 78 1.77 20.82 -1.85
C GLY A 78 1.50 19.39 -2.31
N ASN A 79 0.22 19.06 -2.36
CA ASN A 79 -0.28 17.76 -2.80
C ASN A 79 -1.33 18.01 -3.89
N ILE A 80 -1.31 17.21 -4.95
CA ILE A 80 -2.32 17.30 -6.01
C ILE A 80 -3.63 16.66 -5.53
N THR A 81 -3.51 15.59 -4.77
CA THR A 81 -4.62 14.89 -4.12
C THR A 81 -4.26 14.55 -2.67
N GLU A 82 -5.19 13.93 -1.95
CA GLU A 82 -4.97 13.41 -0.60
C GLU A 82 -3.98 12.22 -0.55
N TRP A 83 -3.63 11.66 -1.71
CA TRP A 83 -2.75 10.51 -1.88
C TRP A 83 -1.43 10.85 -2.57
N THR A 84 -1.40 11.91 -3.38
CA THR A 84 -0.30 12.20 -4.31
C THR A 84 0.34 13.56 -4.04
N LYS A 85 1.64 13.54 -3.71
CA LYS A 85 2.44 14.76 -3.60
C LYS A 85 2.59 15.43 -4.95
N CYS A 86 2.56 16.76 -4.95
CA CYS A 86 2.86 17.52 -6.16
C CYS A 86 4.32 17.31 -6.55
N MET A 87 4.54 16.92 -7.80
CA MET A 87 5.88 16.69 -8.34
C MET A 87 6.47 17.92 -9.03
N TYR A 88 5.74 19.03 -9.07
CA TYR A 88 6.20 20.28 -9.65
C TYR A 88 7.56 20.69 -9.07
N SER A 89 8.54 20.83 -9.96
CA SER A 89 9.85 21.35 -9.63
C SER A 89 10.34 22.28 -10.73
N THR A 90 10.97 23.38 -10.34
CA THR A 90 11.49 24.38 -11.27
C THR A 90 12.81 24.93 -10.77
N GLN A 91 13.66 25.42 -11.67
CA GLN A 91 14.85 26.21 -11.31
C GLN A 91 14.54 27.71 -11.28
N SER A 92 13.45 28.13 -11.93
CA SER A 92 13.07 29.54 -12.12
C SER A 92 11.61 29.72 -11.69
N PRO A 93 11.34 29.80 -10.38
CA PRO A 93 9.99 30.04 -9.89
C PRO A 93 9.57 31.49 -10.16
N ASN A 94 8.27 31.69 -10.40
CA ASN A 94 7.70 33.04 -10.45
C ASN A 94 7.72 33.68 -9.06
N ARG A 95 8.01 34.99 -9.01
CA ARG A 95 8.19 35.73 -7.77
C ARG A 95 7.48 37.08 -7.83
N LYS A 96 6.98 37.51 -6.69
CA LYS A 96 6.46 38.87 -6.46
C LYS A 96 7.35 39.62 -5.44
N PRO A 97 7.30 40.96 -5.39
CA PRO A 97 8.04 41.72 -4.39
C PRO A 97 7.72 41.23 -2.97
N PHE A 98 8.76 41.07 -2.14
CA PHE A 98 8.59 40.68 -0.74
C PHE A 98 8.16 41.89 0.09
N GLU A 99 6.96 41.83 0.64
CA GLU A 99 6.42 42.85 1.52
C GLU A 99 6.31 42.31 2.95
N ILE A 100 6.94 43.02 3.90
CA ILE A 100 6.82 42.68 5.32
C ILE A 100 5.42 43.10 5.80
N PRO A 101 4.61 42.19 6.35
CA PRO A 101 3.28 42.49 6.88
C PRO A 101 3.30 43.63 7.91
N VAL A 102 2.26 44.46 7.90
CA VAL A 102 2.17 45.72 8.67
C VAL A 102 2.18 45.46 10.19
N ASP A 103 1.55 44.37 10.61
CA ASP A 103 1.53 43.85 11.98
C ASP A 103 2.93 43.48 12.49
N VAL A 104 3.76 42.86 11.65
CA VAL A 104 5.15 42.50 12.00
C VAL A 104 6.03 43.75 12.12
N LYS A 105 5.81 44.75 11.25
CA LYS A 105 6.51 46.05 11.33
C LYS A 105 6.17 46.81 12.60
N GLN A 106 4.93 46.74 13.07
CA GLN A 106 4.46 47.43 14.27
C GLN A 106 4.94 46.75 15.56
N GLN A 107 5.07 45.42 15.55
CA GLN A 107 5.45 44.65 16.73
C GLN A 107 6.97 44.64 17.00
N TYR A 108 7.80 44.80 15.97
CA TYR A 108 9.26 44.74 16.09
C TYR A 108 9.91 46.01 15.50
N ASN A 109 10.03 47.05 16.33
CA ASN A 109 10.58 48.38 15.99
C ASN A 109 12.12 48.41 15.73
N ILE A 110 12.73 47.23 15.55
CA ILE A 110 14.19 47.01 15.49
C ILE A 110 14.63 46.42 14.14
N LEU A 111 13.69 46.22 13.20
CA LEU A 111 14.04 45.69 11.89
C LEU A 111 14.85 46.75 11.12
N PRO A 112 16.11 46.48 10.73
CA PRO A 112 16.91 47.42 9.94
C PRO A 112 16.15 47.79 8.65
N LYS A 113 16.37 48.99 8.12
CA LYS A 113 15.73 49.46 6.86
C LYS A 113 16.09 48.52 5.71
N TYR A 114 15.31 47.46 5.54
CA TYR A 114 15.45 46.46 4.49
C TYR A 114 15.21 47.14 3.13
N ASN A 115 16.19 47.07 2.24
CA ASN A 115 16.10 47.58 0.89
C ASN A 115 15.99 46.40 -0.09
N PRO A 116 14.83 46.18 -0.75
CA PRO A 116 14.63 45.08 -1.68
C PRO A 116 15.65 45.05 -2.85
N LYS A 117 16.26 46.19 -3.20
CA LYS A 117 17.27 46.28 -4.26
C LYS A 117 18.68 45.85 -3.81
N PHE A 118 18.98 45.89 -2.52
CA PHE A 118 20.28 45.54 -1.95
C PHE A 118 20.09 44.74 -0.65
N PRO A 119 19.58 43.50 -0.75
CA PRO A 119 19.08 42.74 0.40
C PRO A 119 20.17 42.35 1.40
N LEU A 120 21.45 42.36 1.00
CA LEU A 120 22.59 41.97 1.84
C LEU A 120 23.48 43.16 2.25
N LYS A 121 22.99 44.40 2.10
CA LYS A 121 23.75 45.62 2.42
C LYS A 121 24.22 45.64 3.87
N GLY A 122 25.54 45.67 4.07
CA GLY A 122 26.18 45.74 5.39
C GLY A 122 26.52 44.38 6.02
N TYR A 123 26.23 43.27 5.34
CA TYR A 123 26.59 41.93 5.79
C TYR A 123 27.96 41.50 5.25
N SER A 124 28.69 40.75 6.07
CA SER A 124 29.96 40.13 5.71
C SER A 124 29.80 38.61 5.62
N ILE A 125 30.22 37.98 4.52
CA ILE A 125 29.93 36.57 4.19
C ILE A 125 31.24 35.78 4.03
N VAL A 126 31.29 34.57 4.57
CA VAL A 126 32.40 33.62 4.41
C VAL A 126 31.90 32.46 3.53
N LEU A 127 32.60 32.12 2.45
CA LEU A 127 32.18 31.08 1.49
C LEU A 127 32.84 29.74 1.82
N ALA A 128 32.10 28.84 2.47
CA ALA A 128 32.63 27.55 2.88
C ALA A 128 32.15 26.39 1.97
N GLY A 129 33.05 25.51 1.52
CA GLY A 129 32.76 24.22 0.86
C GLY A 129 33.03 24.16 -0.64
N ARG A 130 32.78 22.98 -1.23
CA ARG A 130 32.82 22.76 -2.70
C ARG A 130 31.71 23.57 -3.39
N LEU A 131 32.07 24.74 -3.90
CA LEU A 131 31.14 25.66 -4.58
C LEU A 131 30.86 25.18 -6.01
N SER A 132 29.61 25.30 -6.46
CA SER A 132 29.16 24.93 -7.81
C SER A 132 29.54 25.94 -8.91
N LYS A 133 29.97 27.15 -8.51
CA LYS A 133 30.47 28.24 -9.38
C LYS A 133 31.84 28.69 -8.88
N THR A 134 32.63 29.34 -9.73
CA THR A 134 33.95 29.87 -9.30
C THR A 134 33.77 30.99 -8.27
N ALA A 135 34.76 31.15 -7.39
CA ALA A 135 34.74 32.16 -6.33
C ALA A 135 34.55 33.58 -6.88
N ALA A 136 35.11 33.89 -8.05
CA ALA A 136 34.97 35.18 -8.72
C ALA A 136 33.52 35.49 -9.18
N THR A 137 32.80 34.50 -9.71
CA THR A 137 31.41 34.68 -10.16
C THR A 137 30.48 34.86 -8.96
N LEU A 138 30.71 34.10 -7.88
CA LEU A 138 29.96 34.25 -6.64
C LEU A 138 30.25 35.59 -5.95
N GLN A 139 31.49 36.05 -6.01
CA GLN A 139 31.88 37.36 -5.49
C GLN A 139 31.13 38.50 -6.19
N GLN A 140 31.07 38.50 -7.53
CA GLN A 140 30.29 39.50 -8.27
C GLN A 140 28.79 39.46 -7.94
N GLU A 141 28.20 38.26 -7.83
CA GLU A 141 26.77 38.11 -7.49
C GLU A 141 26.47 38.60 -6.06
N ILE A 142 27.34 38.30 -5.10
CA ILE A 142 27.18 38.67 -3.68
C ILE A 142 27.42 40.17 -3.46
N GLU A 143 28.42 40.75 -4.13
CA GLU A 143 28.68 42.20 -4.11
C GLU A 143 27.52 42.98 -4.76
N ARG A 144 26.93 42.46 -5.84
CA ARG A 144 25.72 43.04 -6.47
C ARG A 144 24.51 43.08 -5.51
N LEU A 145 24.42 42.12 -4.60
CA LEU A 145 23.38 42.06 -3.56
C LEU A 145 23.71 42.91 -2.32
N GLY A 146 24.93 43.47 -2.23
CA GLY A 146 25.35 44.45 -1.22
C GLY A 146 26.24 43.92 -0.08
N ALA A 147 26.68 42.65 -0.12
CA ALA A 147 27.52 42.05 0.93
C ALA A 147 29.02 42.06 0.60
N LYS A 148 29.87 41.99 1.64
CA LYS A 148 31.33 41.90 1.55
C LYS A 148 31.81 40.49 1.89
N ILE A 149 32.70 39.87 1.11
CA ILE A 149 33.20 38.51 1.40
C ILE A 149 34.47 38.57 2.27
N LEU A 150 34.56 37.71 3.30
CA LEU A 150 35.66 37.71 4.29
C LEU A 150 36.66 36.54 4.18
N ALA A 151 36.26 35.31 3.78
CA ALA A 151 37.18 34.17 3.60
C ALA A 151 36.49 32.95 2.94
N ASN A 152 37.25 31.91 2.53
CA ASN A 152 36.74 30.62 2.02
C ASN A 152 37.17 29.41 2.88
N VAL A 153 36.29 28.42 3.17
CA VAL A 153 36.61 27.26 4.06
C VAL A 153 35.95 25.93 3.62
N ASP A 154 36.69 24.88 3.27
CA ASP A 154 36.09 23.58 2.83
C ASP A 154 35.84 22.58 3.96
N ALA A 155 34.64 21.95 4.03
CA ALA A 155 34.44 20.68 4.76
C ALA A 155 33.21 19.87 4.30
N THR A 156 33.35 18.55 4.32
CA THR A 156 32.46 17.50 3.79
C THR A 156 31.80 16.68 4.91
N GLY A 157 30.60 16.09 4.66
CA GLY A 157 30.10 14.95 5.45
C GLY A 157 28.57 14.77 5.51
N ARG A 158 28.06 13.58 5.13
CA ARG A 158 26.67 13.07 5.27
C ARG A 158 26.71 11.74 6.05
N THR A 159 25.67 11.42 6.82
CA THR A 159 25.44 10.07 7.37
C THR A 159 24.04 9.53 7.03
N GLY A 160 24.00 8.23 6.71
CA GLY A 160 22.83 7.44 6.34
C GLY A 160 22.16 6.75 7.53
N THR A 161 21.07 6.04 7.26
CA THR A 161 20.04 5.72 8.26
C THR A 161 19.59 4.26 8.26
N ILE A 162 19.24 3.76 9.45
CA ILE A 162 18.56 2.49 9.76
C ILE A 162 17.38 2.89 10.66
N TYR A 163 16.11 2.80 10.22
CA TYR A 163 14.98 3.38 10.95
C TYR A 163 13.84 2.41 11.29
N GLY A 164 13.47 2.43 12.58
CA GLY A 164 12.25 1.87 13.18
C GLY A 164 12.42 1.73 14.70
N GLY A 165 11.56 2.35 15.51
CA GLY A 165 11.60 2.28 16.99
C GLY A 165 10.21 1.98 17.57
N LYS A 166 10.15 1.21 18.66
CA LYS A 166 8.92 0.95 19.43
C LYS A 166 8.91 1.85 20.66
N LYS A 167 7.78 2.50 20.95
CA LYS A 167 7.56 3.29 22.17
C LYS A 167 6.45 2.63 22.98
N ASN A 168 6.78 2.14 24.17
CA ASN A 168 5.80 1.63 25.11
C ASN A 168 5.57 2.70 26.19
N GLU A 169 4.32 3.11 26.39
CA GLU A 169 3.91 4.05 27.43
C GLU A 169 2.94 3.32 28.38
N GLN A 170 3.14 3.47 29.69
CA GLN A 170 2.21 2.99 30.70
C GLN A 170 1.24 4.11 31.05
N PHE A 171 -0.01 3.74 31.31
CA PHE A 171 -1.08 4.63 31.74
C PHE A 171 -1.66 4.07 33.03
N ASP A 172 -1.95 4.95 33.99
CA ASP A 172 -2.45 4.56 35.31
C ASP A 172 -3.96 4.27 35.28
N ASP A 173 -4.68 4.84 34.31
CA ASP A 173 -6.13 4.67 34.14
C ASP A 173 -6.54 4.36 32.68
N GLN A 174 -7.61 3.59 32.54
CA GLN A 174 -8.16 3.20 31.23
C GLN A 174 -8.67 4.42 30.45
N SER A 175 -9.25 5.42 31.10
CA SER A 175 -9.75 6.63 30.44
C SER A 175 -8.62 7.45 29.82
N GLU A 176 -7.48 7.53 30.51
CA GLU A 176 -6.27 8.19 29.99
C GLU A 176 -5.71 7.47 28.77
N ALA A 177 -5.64 6.14 28.82
CA ALA A 177 -5.19 5.32 27.69
C ALA A 177 -6.10 5.52 26.45
N ILE A 178 -7.42 5.57 26.64
CA ILE A 178 -8.37 5.82 25.53
C ILE A 178 -8.14 7.21 24.93
N LYS A 179 -8.03 8.26 25.76
CA LYS A 179 -7.79 9.63 25.27
C LYS A 179 -6.45 9.76 24.55
N ALA A 180 -5.39 9.13 25.07
CA ALA A 180 -4.08 9.11 24.44
C ALA A 180 -4.15 8.42 23.07
N PHE A 181 -4.87 7.30 22.98
CA PHE A 181 -5.12 6.59 21.74
C PHE A 181 -5.89 7.45 20.72
N GLU A 182 -6.99 8.09 21.11
CA GLU A 182 -7.78 8.94 20.22
C GLU A 182 -6.98 10.15 19.72
N THR A 183 -6.16 10.74 20.60
CA THR A 183 -5.26 11.84 20.24
C THR A 183 -4.20 11.41 19.24
N LEU A 184 -3.58 10.24 19.48
CA LEU A 184 -2.60 9.67 18.56
C LEU A 184 -3.25 9.30 17.21
N PHE A 185 -4.44 8.71 17.23
CA PHE A 185 -5.19 8.37 16.01
C PHE A 185 -5.50 9.63 15.21
N LEU A 186 -5.96 10.71 15.86
CA LEU A 186 -6.20 12.00 15.22
C LEU A 186 -4.91 12.63 14.67
N ASP A 187 -3.80 12.57 15.41
CA ASP A 187 -2.49 13.04 14.92
C ASP A 187 -2.05 12.25 13.68
N LYS A 188 -2.15 10.93 13.69
CA LYS A 188 -1.64 10.09 12.60
C LYS A 188 -2.55 10.09 11.37
N THR A 189 -3.86 10.14 11.55
CA THR A 189 -4.82 9.98 10.44
C THR A 189 -5.52 11.28 10.03
N GLY A 190 -5.57 12.28 10.91
CA GLY A 190 -6.36 13.49 10.70
C GLY A 190 -7.87 13.32 10.94
N ASN A 191 -8.33 12.14 11.36
CA ASN A 191 -9.76 11.86 11.62
C ASN A 191 -9.96 11.54 13.11
N LYS A 192 -11.15 11.84 13.64
CA LYS A 192 -11.55 11.40 14.98
C LYS A 192 -11.84 9.90 14.96
N TRP A 193 -11.53 9.22 16.06
CA TRP A 193 -11.81 7.78 16.21
C TRP A 193 -13.30 7.45 16.13
N SER A 194 -14.16 8.33 16.66
CA SER A 194 -15.62 8.18 16.62
C SER A 194 -16.17 8.15 15.18
N ASP A 195 -15.55 8.90 14.28
CA ASP A 195 -16.00 9.08 12.89
C ASP A 195 -15.34 8.09 11.91
N ARG A 196 -14.75 7.00 12.42
CA ARG A 196 -14.02 6.01 11.61
C ARG A 196 -14.85 5.35 10.50
N GLY A 197 -16.18 5.35 10.62
CA GLY A 197 -17.08 4.81 9.59
C GLY A 197 -17.14 5.67 8.32
N THR A 198 -16.86 6.98 8.44
CA THR A 198 -16.82 7.94 7.32
C THR A 198 -15.41 8.51 7.17
N PHE A 199 -14.41 7.62 7.14
CA PHE A 199 -13.01 8.00 7.11
C PHE A 199 -12.65 8.79 5.85
N LYS A 200 -12.00 9.95 6.01
CA LYS A 200 -11.49 10.76 4.90
C LYS A 200 -9.97 10.77 4.89
N LYS A 201 -9.34 10.49 3.74
CA LYS A 201 -7.88 10.55 3.63
C LYS A 201 -7.40 12.00 3.69
N PHE A 202 -6.32 12.27 4.45
CA PHE A 202 -5.64 13.56 4.43
C PHE A 202 -4.21 13.46 3.88
N PRO A 203 -3.70 14.50 3.20
CA PRO A 203 -2.33 14.49 2.69
C PRO A 203 -1.29 14.27 3.79
N ASN A 204 -0.28 13.44 3.52
CA ASN A 204 0.78 13.04 4.47
C ASN A 204 0.32 12.38 5.78
N LYS A 205 -0.97 12.04 5.91
CA LYS A 205 -1.54 11.29 7.02
C LYS A 205 -1.73 9.82 6.64
N PHE A 206 -1.77 8.95 7.65
CA PHE A 206 -1.98 7.51 7.47
C PHE A 206 -3.42 7.19 7.07
N TYR A 207 -3.59 6.06 6.38
CA TYR A 207 -4.88 5.46 6.07
C TYR A 207 -5.02 4.15 6.86
N PRO A 208 -6.09 3.96 7.65
CA PRO A 208 -6.30 2.73 8.40
C PRO A 208 -6.69 1.61 7.44
N LEU A 209 -6.07 0.44 7.62
CA LEU A 209 -6.45 -0.76 6.90
C LEU A 209 -7.43 -1.56 7.75
N GLU A 210 -8.49 -2.05 7.11
CA GLU A 210 -9.43 -2.97 7.74
C GLU A 210 -8.76 -4.33 7.87
N ILE A 211 -8.32 -4.66 9.07
CA ILE A 211 -7.66 -5.92 9.42
C ILE A 211 -8.59 -6.67 10.38
N ASP A 212 -8.95 -7.92 10.05
CA ASP A 212 -9.70 -8.78 10.97
C ASP A 212 -8.75 -9.34 12.03
N TYR A 213 -8.74 -8.77 13.23
CA TYR A 213 -7.94 -9.25 14.37
C TYR A 213 -8.57 -10.49 15.04
N GLY A 214 -8.99 -11.48 14.27
CA GLY A 214 -9.41 -12.78 14.79
C GLY A 214 -8.32 -13.49 15.60
N ASN A 215 -8.74 -14.33 16.55
CA ASN A 215 -7.85 -15.08 17.45
C ASN A 215 -6.83 -15.93 16.67
N HIS A 216 -5.57 -15.79 17.08
CA HIS A 216 -4.34 -16.24 16.41
C HIS A 216 -3.91 -17.67 16.77
N ASP A 217 -4.82 -18.53 17.22
CA ASP A 217 -4.45 -19.85 17.74
C ASP A 217 -4.50 -20.93 16.65
N ILE A 218 -3.73 -20.74 15.57
CA ILE A 218 -3.68 -21.72 14.45
C ILE A 218 -2.54 -22.72 14.61
N GLN A 219 -1.50 -22.38 15.38
CA GLN A 219 -0.51 -23.37 15.81
C GLN A 219 -1.19 -24.57 16.52
N LYS A 220 -2.23 -24.32 17.33
CA LYS A 220 -3.00 -25.35 18.04
C LYS A 220 -3.82 -26.27 17.13
N VAL A 221 -4.06 -25.89 15.88
CA VAL A 221 -4.91 -26.64 14.94
C VAL A 221 -4.14 -27.81 14.32
N PHE A 222 -2.83 -27.63 14.05
CA PHE A 222 -1.97 -28.69 13.53
C PHE A 222 -1.38 -29.59 14.62
N ASP A 223 -1.12 -29.07 15.82
CA ASP A 223 -0.66 -29.91 16.95
C ASP A 223 -1.72 -30.97 17.36
N ASN A 224 -3.00 -30.71 17.09
CA ASN A 224 -4.09 -31.67 17.28
C ASN A 224 -4.23 -32.71 16.15
N VAL A 225 -3.53 -32.56 15.01
CA VAL A 225 -3.47 -33.61 13.96
C VAL A 225 -2.77 -34.87 14.50
N ASN A 226 -1.96 -34.72 15.57
CA ASN A 226 -1.26 -35.82 16.24
C ASN A 226 -1.99 -36.36 17.49
N ALA A 227 -3.23 -35.93 17.77
CA ALA A 227 -3.99 -36.41 18.92
C ALA A 227 -4.72 -37.73 18.61
N ASN A 228 -4.00 -38.87 18.67
CA ASN A 228 -4.50 -40.24 18.96
C ASN A 228 -5.79 -40.76 18.29
N LYS A 229 -6.26 -40.20 17.17
CA LYS A 229 -7.48 -40.63 16.48
C LYS A 229 -7.19 -40.97 15.03
N ARG A 230 -7.78 -42.05 14.52
CA ARG A 230 -7.63 -42.47 13.12
C ARG A 230 -8.72 -41.82 12.28
N SER A 231 -8.33 -41.20 11.16
CA SER A 231 -9.26 -40.73 10.13
C SER A 231 -9.96 -41.91 9.46
N ASN A 232 -11.23 -41.72 9.08
CA ASN A 232 -12.00 -42.71 8.32
C ASN A 232 -11.83 -42.60 6.80
N LEU A 233 -11.04 -41.64 6.33
CA LEU A 233 -10.83 -41.39 4.91
C LEU A 233 -9.71 -42.29 4.34
N PRO A 234 -9.76 -42.62 3.04
CA PRO A 234 -8.64 -43.30 2.37
C PRO A 234 -7.35 -42.47 2.49
N LYS A 235 -6.20 -43.15 2.61
CA LYS A 235 -4.89 -42.48 2.77
C LYS A 235 -4.60 -41.46 1.68
N LEU A 236 -4.90 -41.78 0.42
CA LEU A 236 -4.74 -40.86 -0.71
C LEU A 236 -5.59 -39.59 -0.58
N VAL A 237 -6.80 -39.69 0.00
CA VAL A 237 -7.66 -38.52 0.25
C VAL A 237 -7.08 -37.69 1.39
N GLN A 238 -6.60 -38.32 2.47
CA GLN A 238 -5.94 -37.62 3.57
C GLN A 238 -4.73 -36.83 3.07
N ASP A 239 -3.90 -37.46 2.25
CA ASP A 239 -2.69 -36.83 1.69
C ASP A 239 -3.05 -35.66 0.77
N LEU A 240 -4.12 -35.77 -0.02
CA LEU A 240 -4.64 -34.65 -0.81
C LEU A 240 -5.17 -33.50 0.05
N ILE A 241 -5.89 -33.79 1.13
CA ILE A 241 -6.40 -32.76 2.06
C ILE A 241 -5.24 -32.04 2.74
N CYS A 242 -4.24 -32.77 3.24
CA CYS A 242 -3.01 -32.16 3.77
C CYS A 242 -2.28 -31.32 2.72
N PHE A 243 -2.27 -31.77 1.47
CA PHE A 243 -1.60 -31.05 0.38
C PHE A 243 -2.28 -29.72 0.01
N ILE A 244 -3.61 -29.65 0.03
CA ILE A 244 -4.34 -28.41 -0.31
C ILE A 244 -4.49 -27.45 0.88
N PHE A 245 -4.48 -27.96 2.11
CA PHE A 245 -4.60 -27.18 3.35
C PHE A 245 -3.25 -26.99 4.06
N ASP A 246 -2.19 -26.73 3.30
CA ASP A 246 -0.88 -26.44 3.87
C ASP A 246 -0.69 -24.92 4.04
N ILE A 247 -0.45 -24.48 5.28
CA ILE A 247 -0.26 -23.07 5.63
C ILE A 247 1.08 -22.54 5.12
N GLU A 248 2.16 -23.32 5.23
CA GLU A 248 3.49 -22.89 4.78
C GLU A 248 3.46 -22.61 3.28
N SER A 249 2.85 -23.52 2.52
CA SER A 249 2.51 -23.34 1.12
C SER A 249 1.71 -22.08 0.79
N MET A 250 0.80 -21.65 1.66
CA MET A 250 0.02 -20.42 1.50
C MET A 250 0.87 -19.17 1.79
N GLU A 251 1.71 -19.21 2.83
CA GLU A 251 2.66 -18.14 3.17
C GLU A 251 3.69 -17.93 2.05
N GLU A 252 4.28 -19.00 1.53
CA GLU A 252 5.19 -18.96 0.37
C GLU A 252 4.53 -18.31 -0.85
N ALA A 253 3.25 -18.65 -1.10
CA ALA A 253 2.51 -18.06 -2.22
C ALA A 253 2.33 -16.55 -2.03
N LEU A 254 2.03 -16.08 -0.81
CA LEU A 254 1.92 -14.65 -0.51
C LEU A 254 3.25 -13.91 -0.65
N LEU A 255 4.35 -14.51 -0.20
CA LEU A 255 5.69 -13.95 -0.38
C LEU A 255 6.05 -13.83 -1.87
N SER A 256 5.68 -14.82 -2.68
CA SER A 256 5.90 -14.78 -4.14
C SER A 256 5.18 -13.62 -4.84
N PHE A 257 4.12 -13.09 -4.22
CA PHE A 257 3.36 -11.93 -4.69
C PHE A 257 3.88 -10.60 -4.14
N GLU A 258 5.00 -10.62 -3.41
CA GLU A 258 5.56 -9.46 -2.72
C GLU A 258 4.58 -8.85 -1.70
N ILE A 259 3.72 -9.66 -1.07
CA ILE A 259 2.80 -9.17 -0.04
C ILE A 259 3.52 -9.06 1.30
N ASP A 260 3.27 -7.96 2.03
CA ASP A 260 3.86 -7.74 3.35
C ASP A 260 3.10 -8.54 4.42
N LEU A 261 3.56 -9.75 4.71
CA LEU A 261 2.99 -10.64 5.73
C LEU A 261 2.98 -10.02 7.15
N THR A 262 3.86 -9.05 7.43
CA THR A 262 3.89 -8.41 8.75
C THR A 262 2.70 -7.46 8.95
N LYS A 263 2.29 -6.80 7.86
CA LYS A 263 1.14 -5.87 7.86
C LYS A 263 -0.16 -6.56 7.48
N MET A 264 -0.07 -7.65 6.72
CA MET A 264 -1.18 -8.47 6.26
C MET A 264 -0.92 -9.96 6.54
N PRO A 265 -1.02 -10.41 7.81
CA PRO A 265 -0.93 -11.82 8.11
C PRO A 265 -2.15 -12.58 7.56
N LEU A 266 -1.95 -13.88 7.28
CA LEU A 266 -3.02 -14.79 6.85
C LEU A 266 -4.22 -14.72 7.82
N GLY A 267 -5.43 -14.72 7.27
CA GLY A 267 -6.67 -14.66 8.04
C GLY A 267 -7.15 -13.29 8.49
N ARG A 268 -6.42 -12.22 8.16
CA ARG A 268 -6.82 -10.85 8.48
C ARG A 268 -7.16 -10.00 7.27
N LEU A 269 -7.30 -10.65 6.11
CA LEU A 269 -7.65 -10.03 4.83
C LEU A 269 -9.14 -9.69 4.81
N SER A 270 -9.48 -8.41 4.90
CA SER A 270 -10.87 -7.95 4.70
C SER A 270 -11.27 -8.10 3.23
N ARG A 271 -12.33 -8.85 2.93
CA ARG A 271 -12.91 -8.92 1.58
C ARG A 271 -13.31 -7.54 1.05
N ASN A 272 -13.79 -6.66 1.93
CA ASN A 272 -14.13 -5.29 1.54
C ASN A 272 -12.89 -4.52 1.07
N GLN A 273 -11.75 -4.74 1.72
CA GLN A 273 -10.48 -4.15 1.33
C GLN A 273 -10.02 -4.65 -0.05
N LEU A 274 -10.13 -5.96 -0.31
CA LEU A 274 -9.81 -6.55 -1.61
C LEU A 274 -10.75 -6.05 -2.72
N ASN A 275 -12.05 -5.89 -2.41
CA ASN A 275 -13.02 -5.31 -3.33
C ASN A 275 -12.71 -3.84 -3.67
N LYS A 276 -12.31 -3.03 -2.68
CA LYS A 276 -11.79 -1.66 -2.92
C LYS A 276 -10.54 -1.70 -3.80
N GLY A 277 -9.68 -2.70 -3.62
CA GLY A 277 -8.51 -2.96 -4.48
C GLY A 277 -8.89 -3.18 -5.94
N TYR A 278 -9.90 -4.01 -6.22
CA TYR A 278 -10.42 -4.19 -7.58
C TYR A 278 -10.97 -2.91 -8.19
N GLN A 279 -11.72 -2.12 -7.41
CA GLN A 279 -12.27 -0.84 -7.91
C GLN A 279 -11.16 0.10 -8.38
N VAL A 280 -10.06 0.18 -7.63
CA VAL A 280 -8.90 0.99 -8.02
C VAL A 280 -8.20 0.42 -9.26
N LEU A 281 -8.08 -0.90 -9.41
CA LEU A 281 -7.53 -1.52 -10.62
C LEU A 281 -8.42 -1.29 -11.86
N THR A 282 -9.74 -1.36 -11.69
CA THR A 282 -10.71 -1.04 -12.74
C THR A 282 -10.63 0.43 -13.14
N GLU A 283 -10.50 1.33 -12.18
CA GLU A 283 -10.26 2.75 -12.44
C GLU A 283 -8.95 2.96 -13.23
N LEU A 284 -7.84 2.36 -12.78
CA LEU A 284 -6.55 2.39 -13.49
C LEU A 284 -6.68 1.92 -14.94
N GLN A 285 -7.41 0.83 -15.16
CA GLN A 285 -7.65 0.29 -16.49
C GLN A 285 -8.38 1.31 -17.38
N THR A 286 -9.45 1.94 -16.86
CA THR A 286 -10.20 2.94 -17.61
C THR A 286 -9.36 4.17 -17.92
N LEU A 287 -8.51 4.61 -16.98
CA LEU A 287 -7.60 5.73 -17.17
C LEU A 287 -6.58 5.45 -18.27
N ILE A 288 -5.97 4.26 -18.27
CA ILE A 288 -4.99 3.87 -19.30
C ILE A 288 -5.64 3.75 -20.68
N THR A 289 -6.88 3.25 -20.75
CA THR A 289 -7.58 3.04 -22.02
C THR A 289 -8.10 4.34 -22.63
N ASN A 290 -8.60 5.26 -21.80
CA ASN A 290 -9.28 6.49 -22.26
C ASN A 290 -8.37 7.73 -22.29
N ASP A 291 -7.42 7.87 -21.35
CA ASP A 291 -6.56 9.05 -21.24
C ASP A 291 -5.18 8.70 -20.63
N ALA A 292 -4.33 8.07 -21.46
CA ALA A 292 -2.96 7.71 -21.09
C ALA A 292 -2.05 8.92 -20.80
N THR A 293 -2.49 10.16 -21.05
CA THR A 293 -1.68 11.37 -20.84
C THR A 293 -1.71 11.86 -19.40
N ASN A 294 -2.74 11.50 -18.63
CA ASN A 294 -2.88 11.91 -17.23
C ASN A 294 -2.04 11.05 -16.28
N LYS A 295 -0.72 11.20 -16.36
CA LYS A 295 0.25 10.51 -15.49
C LYS A 295 -0.02 10.72 -14.01
N THR A 296 -0.55 11.88 -13.63
CA THR A 296 -0.85 12.22 -12.24
C THR A 296 -1.97 11.35 -11.68
N ALA A 297 -3.04 11.14 -12.43
CA ALA A 297 -4.14 10.26 -12.03
C ALA A 297 -3.70 8.79 -11.92
N ILE A 298 -2.84 8.33 -12.83
CA ILE A 298 -2.29 6.96 -12.79
C ILE A 298 -1.40 6.76 -11.54
N ILE A 299 -0.55 7.74 -11.22
CA ILE A 299 0.27 7.71 -10.00
C ILE A 299 -0.62 7.70 -8.75
N ASP A 300 -1.68 8.51 -8.75
CA ASP A 300 -2.64 8.56 -7.64
C ASP A 300 -3.33 7.22 -7.38
N ALA A 301 -3.89 6.62 -8.43
CA ALA A 301 -4.56 5.34 -8.31
C ALA A 301 -3.55 4.21 -7.97
N SER A 302 -2.31 4.27 -8.48
CA SER A 302 -1.24 3.36 -8.05
C SER A 302 -0.93 3.47 -6.56
N ASN A 303 -0.82 4.70 -6.03
CA ASN A 303 -0.58 4.94 -4.60
C ASN A 303 -1.75 4.43 -3.74
N ARG A 304 -3.00 4.65 -4.19
CA ARG A 304 -4.19 4.10 -3.54
C ARG A 304 -4.15 2.59 -3.48
N PHE A 305 -3.84 1.93 -4.60
CA PHE A 305 -3.73 0.47 -4.68
C PHE A 305 -2.72 -0.09 -3.66
N TYR A 306 -1.48 0.43 -3.63
CA TYR A 306 -0.46 -0.05 -2.70
C TYR A 306 -0.70 0.33 -1.24
N THR A 307 -1.50 1.37 -1.01
CA THR A 307 -1.97 1.65 0.35
C THR A 307 -3.02 0.63 0.78
N LEU A 308 -3.96 0.29 -0.11
CA LEU A 308 -5.02 -0.67 0.20
C LEU A 308 -4.49 -2.10 0.36
N ILE A 309 -3.53 -2.49 -0.47
CA ILE A 309 -2.89 -3.80 -0.47
C ILE A 309 -1.40 -3.61 -0.19
N PRO A 310 -0.97 -3.72 1.07
CA PRO A 310 0.43 -3.71 1.47
C PRO A 310 1.33 -4.67 0.70
N HIS A 311 2.25 -4.11 -0.06
CA HIS A 311 3.32 -4.83 -0.73
C HIS A 311 4.66 -4.54 -0.03
N ASN A 312 5.55 -5.54 -0.02
CA ASN A 312 6.91 -5.41 0.40
C ASN A 312 7.84 -5.21 -0.81
N PHE A 313 8.16 -3.94 -1.09
CA PHE A 313 9.13 -3.57 -2.13
C PHE A 313 10.59 -3.61 -1.66
N ASN A 314 10.85 -4.10 -0.44
CA ASN A 314 12.16 -4.03 0.21
C ASN A 314 12.72 -2.59 0.22
N ARG A 315 13.73 -2.30 -0.62
CA ARG A 315 14.34 -0.96 -0.80
C ARG A 315 13.94 -0.27 -2.10
N GLY A 316 13.16 -0.95 -2.94
CA GLY A 316 12.65 -0.43 -4.20
C GLY A 316 11.51 0.57 -3.98
N LYS A 317 11.32 1.47 -4.94
CA LYS A 317 10.12 2.30 -4.99
C LYS A 317 8.96 1.47 -5.54
N PRO A 318 7.71 1.68 -5.08
CA PRO A 318 6.55 1.06 -5.70
C PRO A 318 6.51 1.35 -7.21
N ILE A 319 6.20 0.33 -7.99
CA ILE A 319 6.13 0.40 -9.46
C ILE A 319 4.84 1.13 -9.85
N ILE A 320 4.90 2.04 -10.82
CA ILE A 320 3.67 2.71 -11.29
C ILE A 320 2.87 1.72 -12.15
N LEU A 321 1.57 1.61 -11.91
CA LEU A 321 0.68 0.70 -12.65
C LEU A 321 0.19 1.37 -13.95
N ASP A 322 1.09 1.53 -14.92
CA ASP A 322 0.84 2.23 -16.18
C ASP A 322 0.58 1.31 -17.39
N LYS A 323 0.68 -0.02 -17.20
CA LYS A 323 0.48 -1.04 -18.24
C LYS A 323 -0.64 -1.99 -17.87
N ILE A 324 -1.39 -2.43 -18.88
CA ILE A 324 -2.47 -3.42 -18.73
C ILE A 324 -1.93 -4.75 -18.16
N ASP A 325 -0.76 -5.20 -18.60
CA ASP A 325 -0.13 -6.44 -18.10
C ASP A 325 0.17 -6.38 -16.58
N LEU A 326 0.53 -5.20 -16.07
CA LEU A 326 0.76 -5.00 -14.63
C LEU A 326 -0.56 -5.07 -13.86
N ILE A 327 -1.63 -4.47 -14.41
CA ILE A 327 -2.98 -4.56 -13.83
C ILE A 327 -3.48 -6.00 -13.83
N GLN A 328 -3.26 -6.74 -14.92
CA GLN A 328 -3.56 -8.17 -15.03
C GLN A 328 -2.86 -8.96 -13.92
N SER A 329 -1.55 -8.78 -13.79
CA SER A 329 -0.77 -9.43 -12.74
C SER A 329 -1.29 -9.09 -11.34
N LYS A 330 -1.60 -7.81 -11.06
CA LYS A 330 -2.14 -7.39 -9.76
C LYS A 330 -3.58 -7.90 -9.51
N THR A 331 -4.38 -8.06 -10.56
CA THR A 331 -5.72 -8.67 -10.47
C THR A 331 -5.62 -10.14 -10.09
N GLU A 332 -4.71 -10.88 -10.73
CA GLU A 332 -4.44 -12.29 -10.39
C GLU A 332 -3.98 -12.43 -8.93
N ILE A 333 -3.20 -11.49 -8.42
CA ILE A 333 -2.81 -11.48 -7.00
C ILE A 333 -4.06 -11.38 -6.11
N ILE A 334 -4.97 -10.44 -6.37
CA ILE A 334 -6.22 -10.31 -5.57
C ILE A 334 -7.06 -11.60 -5.67
N ASP A 335 -7.19 -12.18 -6.86
CA ASP A 335 -7.92 -13.44 -7.07
C ASP A 335 -7.34 -14.56 -6.17
N ASN A 336 -6.01 -14.72 -6.16
CA ASN A 336 -5.33 -15.69 -5.31
C ASN A 336 -5.48 -15.37 -3.81
N LEU A 337 -5.40 -14.10 -3.42
CA LEU A 337 -5.62 -13.67 -2.02
C LEU A 337 -7.02 -14.06 -1.53
N LEU A 338 -8.04 -13.91 -2.38
CA LEU A 338 -9.42 -14.27 -2.06
C LEU A 338 -9.64 -15.79 -1.93
N GLU A 339 -8.86 -16.61 -2.61
CA GLU A 339 -8.91 -18.05 -2.44
C GLU A 339 -8.18 -18.50 -1.17
N ILE A 340 -7.02 -17.90 -0.88
CA ILE A 340 -6.26 -18.14 0.36
C ILE A 340 -7.08 -17.74 1.59
N GLU A 341 -7.75 -16.58 1.57
CA GLU A 341 -8.62 -16.12 2.67
C GLU A 341 -9.75 -17.11 2.97
N LYS A 342 -10.33 -17.73 1.93
CA LYS A 342 -11.38 -18.74 2.09
C LYS A 342 -10.85 -20.03 2.66
N ALA A 343 -9.73 -20.53 2.11
CA ALA A 343 -9.07 -21.71 2.63
C ALA A 343 -8.75 -21.55 4.12
N TYR A 344 -8.27 -20.36 4.50
CA TYR A 344 -7.98 -20.02 5.89
C TYR A 344 -9.24 -19.91 6.77
N SER A 345 -10.31 -19.32 6.25
CA SER A 345 -11.60 -19.27 6.96
C SER A 345 -12.12 -20.67 7.28
N MET A 346 -11.97 -21.62 6.36
CA MET A 346 -12.33 -23.03 6.59
C MET A 346 -11.48 -23.69 7.68
N LEU A 347 -10.19 -23.33 7.77
CA LEU A 347 -9.29 -23.80 8.83
C LEU A 347 -9.67 -23.24 10.21
N LYS A 348 -10.12 -21.98 10.25
CA LYS A 348 -10.49 -21.28 11.50
C LYS A 348 -11.81 -21.76 12.10
N GLU A 349 -12.78 -22.13 11.26
CA GLU A 349 -14.11 -22.61 11.69
C GLU A 349 -14.10 -24.05 12.23
N THR A 350 -13.06 -24.49 12.96
CA THR A 350 -13.04 -25.83 13.57
C THR A 350 -14.13 -25.94 14.63
N ASN A 351 -14.99 -26.94 14.48
CA ASN A 351 -15.95 -27.27 15.52
C ASN A 351 -15.19 -27.84 16.73
N ASP A 352 -15.37 -27.25 17.92
CA ASP A 352 -14.92 -27.78 19.21
C ASP A 352 -15.61 -29.13 19.58
N GLN A 353 -16.28 -29.78 18.63
CA GLN A 353 -16.83 -31.11 18.80
C GLN A 353 -15.69 -32.11 18.94
N LYS A 354 -15.37 -32.44 20.20
CA LYS A 354 -14.27 -33.26 20.69
C LYS A 354 -14.10 -34.65 20.07
N ASN A 355 -14.89 -35.08 19.07
CA ASN A 355 -14.96 -36.47 18.61
C ASN A 355 -14.44 -36.76 17.20
N GLU A 356 -14.18 -35.78 16.33
CA GLU A 356 -13.74 -36.04 14.95
C GLU A 356 -12.26 -35.69 14.67
N HIS A 357 -11.66 -36.34 13.67
CA HIS A 357 -10.28 -36.08 13.24
C HIS A 357 -10.22 -34.79 12.41
N SER A 358 -9.20 -33.94 12.60
CA SER A 358 -9.11 -32.62 11.93
C SER A 358 -9.18 -32.69 10.40
N ILE A 359 -8.58 -33.73 9.80
CA ILE A 359 -8.64 -33.96 8.34
C ILE A 359 -10.07 -34.27 7.88
N ASP A 360 -10.84 -35.00 8.69
CA ASP A 360 -12.21 -35.38 8.35
C ASP A 360 -13.13 -34.15 8.40
N ASP A 361 -12.89 -33.23 9.36
CA ASP A 361 -13.58 -31.93 9.43
C ASP A 361 -13.29 -31.08 8.18
N TYR A 362 -12.03 -30.95 7.77
CA TYR A 362 -11.66 -30.22 6.55
C TYR A 362 -12.27 -30.84 5.30
N TYR A 363 -12.26 -32.16 5.19
CA TYR A 363 -12.89 -32.86 4.08
C TYR A 363 -14.39 -32.58 4.01
N LYS A 364 -15.11 -32.60 5.15
CA LYS A 364 -16.53 -32.26 5.19
C LYS A 364 -16.80 -30.81 4.77
N LYS A 365 -15.95 -29.87 5.19
CA LYS A 365 -16.05 -28.45 4.79
C LYS A 365 -15.91 -28.23 3.29
N LEU A 366 -15.19 -29.10 2.58
CA LEU A 366 -15.13 -29.05 1.12
C LEU A 366 -16.47 -29.40 0.45
N LYS A 367 -17.41 -30.07 1.12
CA LYS A 367 -18.71 -30.44 0.52
C LYS A 367 -18.55 -31.10 -0.86
N CYS A 368 -17.51 -31.91 -1.00
CA CYS A 368 -17.09 -32.52 -2.25
C CYS A 368 -16.61 -33.94 -1.96
N SER A 369 -17.23 -34.92 -2.61
CA SER A 369 -16.80 -36.31 -2.53
C SER A 369 -15.55 -36.49 -3.40
N LEU A 370 -14.46 -36.98 -2.79
CA LEU A 370 -13.21 -37.30 -3.47
C LEU A 370 -13.00 -38.81 -3.44
N GLN A 371 -13.02 -39.44 -4.61
CA GLN A 371 -12.84 -40.88 -4.77
C GLN A 371 -11.53 -41.15 -5.53
N PRO A 372 -10.53 -41.80 -4.91
CA PRO A 372 -9.33 -42.22 -5.63
C PRO A 372 -9.69 -43.20 -6.74
N VAL A 373 -9.16 -42.97 -7.94
CA VAL A 373 -9.32 -43.85 -9.09
C VAL A 373 -8.15 -44.82 -9.13
N ASP A 374 -8.45 -46.11 -9.29
CA ASP A 374 -7.42 -47.16 -9.39
C ASP A 374 -6.53 -46.94 -10.62
N HIS A 375 -5.22 -47.07 -10.44
CA HIS A 375 -4.21 -46.91 -11.49
C HIS A 375 -4.39 -47.91 -12.64
N ASN A 376 -4.97 -49.08 -12.37
CA ASN A 376 -5.24 -50.10 -13.39
C ASN A 376 -6.57 -49.92 -14.12
N SER A 377 -7.35 -48.89 -13.78
CA SER A 377 -8.65 -48.66 -14.40
C SER A 377 -8.53 -48.07 -15.81
N GLU A 378 -9.51 -48.37 -16.67
CA GLU A 378 -9.62 -47.76 -18.00
C GLU A 378 -9.72 -46.23 -17.91
N GLU A 379 -10.40 -45.71 -16.88
CA GLU A 379 -10.52 -44.28 -16.64
C GLU A 379 -9.16 -43.62 -16.39
N PHE A 380 -8.30 -44.24 -15.57
CA PHE A 380 -6.96 -43.73 -15.30
C PHE A 380 -6.10 -43.68 -16.57
N HIS A 381 -6.04 -44.80 -17.31
CA HIS A 381 -5.26 -44.85 -18.55
C HIS A 381 -5.80 -43.90 -19.63
N ARG A 382 -7.11 -43.71 -19.72
CA ARG A 382 -7.72 -42.73 -20.65
C ARG A 382 -7.29 -41.31 -20.34
N ILE A 383 -7.27 -40.92 -19.06
CA ILE A 383 -6.81 -39.58 -18.64
C ILE A 383 -5.30 -39.42 -18.82
N GLU A 384 -4.51 -40.45 -18.53
CA GLU A 384 -3.06 -40.46 -18.78
C GLU A 384 -2.73 -40.30 -20.27
N GLN A 385 -3.46 -41.01 -21.14
CA GLN A 385 -3.35 -40.86 -22.58
C GLN A 385 -3.78 -39.46 -23.03
N TYR A 386 -4.88 -38.93 -22.48
CA TYR A 386 -5.33 -37.56 -22.80
C TYR A 386 -4.28 -36.51 -22.40
N MET A 387 -3.65 -36.65 -21.23
CA MET A 387 -2.54 -35.81 -20.78
C MET A 387 -1.35 -35.92 -21.73
N THR A 388 -0.93 -37.13 -22.07
CA THR A 388 0.25 -37.36 -22.93
C THR A 388 0.04 -36.79 -24.34
N ASN A 389 -1.13 -37.02 -24.92
CA ASN A 389 -1.46 -36.56 -26.27
C ASN A 389 -1.59 -35.04 -26.37
N THR A 390 -2.05 -34.38 -25.31
CA THR A 390 -2.29 -32.92 -25.30
C THR A 390 -1.13 -32.11 -24.71
N TYR A 391 0.03 -32.75 -24.56
CA TYR A 391 1.26 -32.11 -24.16
C TYR A 391 1.92 -31.40 -25.36
N ALA A 392 1.98 -30.07 -25.34
CA ALA A 392 2.48 -29.31 -26.49
C ALA A 392 4.00 -29.50 -26.69
N PRO A 393 4.47 -29.91 -27.88
CA PRO A 393 5.88 -30.20 -28.13
C PRO A 393 6.79 -28.97 -28.04
N HIS A 394 6.25 -27.75 -28.13
CA HIS A 394 7.01 -26.49 -28.02
C HIS A 394 7.21 -26.02 -26.57
N GLN A 395 6.66 -26.70 -25.56
CA GLN A 395 6.75 -26.32 -24.14
C GLN A 395 7.59 -27.28 -23.27
N ARG A 396 8.63 -27.93 -23.85
CA ARG A 396 9.54 -28.91 -23.22
C ARG A 396 10.39 -28.41 -22.03
N LYS A 397 9.99 -27.37 -21.31
CA LYS A 397 10.71 -26.89 -20.11
C LYS A 397 10.57 -27.84 -18.92
N TYR A 398 9.54 -28.69 -18.91
CA TYR A 398 9.28 -29.68 -17.86
C TYR A 398 8.70 -30.96 -18.44
N THR A 399 8.53 -31.99 -17.61
CA THR A 399 7.81 -33.22 -17.95
C THR A 399 6.64 -33.39 -16.99
N LEU A 400 5.51 -33.89 -17.49
CA LEU A 400 4.32 -34.18 -16.68
C LEU A 400 4.20 -35.68 -16.48
N LYS A 401 3.93 -36.08 -15.24
CA LYS A 401 3.61 -37.45 -14.86
C LYS A 401 2.35 -37.44 -14.00
N LEU A 402 1.34 -38.21 -14.41
CA LEU A 402 0.14 -38.42 -13.61
C LEU A 402 0.52 -39.28 -12.41
N LYS A 403 0.38 -38.75 -11.19
CA LYS A 403 0.65 -39.48 -9.95
C LYS A 403 -0.60 -40.13 -9.41
N GLU A 404 -1.63 -39.33 -9.19
CA GLU A 404 -2.91 -39.75 -8.63
C GLU A 404 -4.05 -39.13 -9.41
N LEU A 405 -5.18 -39.83 -9.49
CA LEU A 405 -6.40 -39.37 -10.11
C LEU A 405 -7.55 -39.48 -9.10
N PHE A 406 -8.30 -38.40 -8.96
CA PHE A 406 -9.45 -38.34 -8.07
C PHE A 406 -10.69 -38.00 -8.88
N LYS A 407 -11.72 -38.83 -8.75
CA LYS A 407 -13.05 -38.52 -9.22
C LYS A 407 -13.72 -37.63 -8.18
N THR A 408 -14.17 -36.46 -8.63
CA THR A 408 -14.77 -35.44 -7.76
C THR A 408 -16.28 -35.38 -8.00
N THR A 409 -17.05 -35.22 -6.92
CA THR A 409 -18.50 -34.99 -7.01
C THR A 409 -18.88 -33.93 -5.99
N ARG A 410 -19.12 -32.71 -6.47
CA ARG A 410 -19.48 -31.56 -5.65
C ARG A 410 -20.97 -31.58 -5.30
N GLU A 411 -21.29 -31.21 -4.06
CA GLU A 411 -22.67 -31.11 -3.60
C GLU A 411 -23.46 -30.04 -4.39
N GLY A 412 -24.63 -30.40 -4.92
CA GLY A 412 -25.50 -29.49 -5.66
C GLY A 412 -25.07 -29.17 -7.11
N GLU A 413 -23.92 -29.66 -7.57
CA GLU A 413 -23.40 -29.33 -8.91
C GLU A 413 -24.11 -30.09 -10.02
N ARG A 414 -24.46 -31.35 -9.78
CA ARG A 414 -25.18 -32.20 -10.75
C ARG A 414 -26.57 -31.63 -11.06
N GLU A 415 -27.27 -31.15 -10.04
CA GLU A 415 -28.58 -30.52 -10.14
C GLU A 415 -28.48 -29.19 -10.91
N LYS A 416 -27.49 -28.35 -10.60
CA LYS A 416 -27.23 -27.09 -11.32
C LYS A 416 -26.86 -27.33 -12.78
N PHE A 417 -26.16 -28.42 -13.08
CA PHE A 417 -25.77 -28.80 -14.43
C PHE A 417 -26.90 -29.47 -15.22
N GLN A 418 -27.97 -29.95 -14.57
CA GLN A 418 -29.05 -30.69 -15.22
C GLN A 418 -29.69 -29.93 -16.39
N LYS A 419 -29.90 -28.62 -16.23
CA LYS A 419 -30.42 -27.72 -17.29
C LYS A 419 -29.55 -27.65 -18.55
N TRP A 420 -28.28 -28.04 -18.47
CA TRP A 420 -27.32 -28.02 -19.58
C TRP A 420 -26.97 -29.42 -20.10
N GLN A 421 -27.59 -30.48 -19.56
CA GLN A 421 -27.32 -31.86 -19.98
C GLN A 421 -27.70 -32.13 -21.43
N SER A 422 -28.72 -31.44 -21.94
CA SER A 422 -29.17 -31.56 -23.33
C SER A 422 -28.38 -30.70 -24.31
N THR A 423 -27.49 -29.81 -23.84
CA THR A 423 -26.70 -28.95 -24.71
C THR A 423 -25.75 -29.79 -25.56
N GLU A 424 -25.68 -29.46 -26.85
CA GLU A 424 -24.75 -30.07 -27.81
C GLU A 424 -23.29 -29.63 -27.54
N ASN A 425 -22.32 -30.34 -28.10
CA ASN A 425 -20.88 -30.05 -27.96
C ASN A 425 -20.33 -30.04 -26.52
N ARG A 426 -20.61 -31.11 -25.75
CA ARG A 426 -20.02 -31.31 -24.42
C ARG A 426 -18.61 -31.90 -24.55
N GLN A 427 -17.64 -31.23 -23.94
CA GLN A 427 -16.23 -31.62 -23.99
C GLN A 427 -15.65 -31.73 -22.58
N LEU A 428 -14.72 -32.67 -22.40
CA LEU A 428 -13.85 -32.73 -21.24
C LEU A 428 -12.65 -31.83 -21.53
N LEU A 429 -12.42 -30.81 -20.70
CA LEU A 429 -11.34 -29.83 -20.88
C LEU A 429 -10.56 -29.65 -19.58
N TRP A 430 -9.30 -29.23 -19.70
CA TRP A 430 -8.41 -28.95 -18.59
C TRP A 430 -8.67 -27.56 -18.01
N HIS A 431 -8.55 -27.46 -16.69
CA HIS A 431 -8.44 -26.21 -15.96
C HIS A 431 -7.32 -26.36 -14.92
N GLY A 432 -6.33 -25.47 -14.95
CA GLY A 432 -5.25 -25.45 -13.97
C GLY A 432 -5.33 -24.22 -13.08
N SER A 433 -4.97 -24.40 -11.82
CA SER A 433 -4.92 -23.34 -10.81
C SER A 433 -3.78 -23.58 -9.82
N ARG A 434 -3.47 -22.60 -8.98
CA ARG A 434 -2.45 -22.79 -7.92
C ARG A 434 -2.98 -23.74 -6.85
N LYS A 435 -2.08 -24.54 -6.24
CA LYS A 435 -2.41 -25.46 -5.12
C LYS A 435 -3.30 -24.81 -4.05
N THR A 436 -3.00 -23.57 -3.69
CA THR A 436 -3.69 -22.76 -2.68
C THR A 436 -5.15 -22.47 -3.00
N ASN A 437 -5.53 -22.53 -4.28
CA ASN A 437 -6.88 -22.21 -4.74
C ASN A 437 -7.82 -23.42 -4.72
N PHE A 438 -7.27 -24.64 -4.67
CA PHE A 438 -8.08 -25.85 -4.77
C PHE A 438 -9.02 -26.05 -3.59
N ALA A 439 -8.71 -25.55 -2.39
CA ALA A 439 -9.64 -25.57 -1.27
C ALA A 439 -10.93 -24.76 -1.58
N GLY A 440 -10.79 -23.58 -2.17
CA GLY A 440 -11.92 -22.77 -2.62
C GLY A 440 -12.65 -23.37 -3.83
N ILE A 441 -11.92 -23.91 -4.80
CA ILE A 441 -12.49 -24.54 -6.00
C ILE A 441 -13.25 -25.81 -5.65
N LEU A 442 -12.75 -26.65 -4.74
CA LEU A 442 -13.41 -27.89 -4.32
C LEU A 442 -14.61 -27.63 -3.42
N SER A 443 -14.66 -26.50 -2.70
CA SER A 443 -15.83 -26.13 -1.88
C SER A 443 -16.92 -25.41 -2.66
N GLN A 444 -16.58 -24.41 -3.47
CA GLN A 444 -17.57 -23.49 -4.07
C GLN A 444 -17.65 -23.57 -5.60
N GLY A 445 -16.70 -24.24 -6.23
CA GLY A 445 -16.66 -24.47 -7.66
C GLY A 445 -15.81 -23.41 -8.36
N LEU A 446 -15.71 -23.53 -9.68
CA LEU A 446 -15.09 -22.50 -10.50
C LEU A 446 -15.99 -21.27 -10.55
N ARG A 447 -15.43 -20.11 -10.22
CA ARG A 447 -16.17 -18.86 -10.13
C ARG A 447 -15.75 -17.88 -11.21
N ILE A 448 -16.72 -17.05 -11.59
CA ILE A 448 -16.46 -15.88 -12.40
C ILE A 448 -15.93 -14.79 -11.48
N ALA A 449 -14.98 -14.01 -11.98
CA ALA A 449 -14.46 -12.83 -11.28
C ALA A 449 -15.60 -11.87 -10.88
N PRO A 450 -15.49 -11.20 -9.72
CA PRO A 450 -16.55 -10.33 -9.22
C PRO A 450 -16.77 -9.10 -10.14
N PRO A 451 -17.94 -8.46 -10.10
CA PRO A 451 -18.26 -7.33 -10.98
C PRO A 451 -17.30 -6.15 -10.81
N GLU A 452 -16.70 -5.98 -9.63
CA GLU A 452 -15.74 -4.93 -9.30
C GLU A 452 -14.38 -5.12 -10.01
N ALA A 453 -14.03 -6.35 -10.40
CA ALA A 453 -12.74 -6.67 -11.04
C ALA A 453 -12.61 -6.05 -12.45
N PRO A 454 -11.41 -5.68 -12.90
CA PRO A 454 -11.18 -5.12 -14.23
C PRO A 454 -11.50 -6.15 -15.34
N ALA A 455 -12.14 -5.72 -16.42
CA ALA A 455 -12.55 -6.62 -17.51
C ALA A 455 -11.43 -6.89 -18.53
N SER A 456 -10.55 -5.93 -18.81
CA SER A 456 -9.42 -6.15 -19.74
C SER A 456 -8.29 -6.97 -19.12
N GLY A 457 -8.46 -7.38 -17.86
CA GLY A 457 -7.58 -8.33 -17.20
C GLY A 457 -7.67 -9.73 -17.80
N TYR A 458 -8.71 -9.98 -18.59
CA TYR A 458 -9.06 -11.30 -19.09
C TYR A 458 -9.14 -11.29 -20.62
N ASN A 459 -8.49 -12.26 -21.26
CA ASN A 459 -8.37 -12.32 -22.73
C ASN A 459 -9.71 -12.22 -23.47
N PHE A 460 -10.77 -12.79 -22.90
CA PHE A 460 -12.12 -12.79 -23.47
C PHE A 460 -13.18 -12.32 -22.46
N GLY A 461 -12.78 -11.46 -21.52
CA GLY A 461 -13.66 -10.94 -20.47
C GLY A 461 -13.82 -11.91 -19.27
N LYS A 462 -14.74 -11.59 -18.37
CA LYS A 462 -14.87 -12.36 -17.11
C LYS A 462 -15.54 -13.69 -17.41
N GLY A 463 -14.87 -14.79 -17.07
CA GLY A 463 -15.39 -16.12 -17.31
C GLY A 463 -14.53 -17.21 -16.69
N VAL A 464 -15.01 -18.44 -16.79
CA VAL A 464 -14.22 -19.62 -16.42
C VAL A 464 -13.47 -20.10 -17.67
N TYR A 465 -12.15 -20.15 -17.56
CA TYR A 465 -11.27 -20.48 -18.67
C TYR A 465 -10.90 -21.97 -18.66
N PHE A 466 -11.04 -22.61 -19.81
CA PHE A 466 -10.69 -24.00 -20.04
C PHE A 466 -9.76 -24.12 -21.24
N THR A 467 -9.04 -25.24 -21.33
CA THR A 467 -8.13 -25.56 -22.45
C THR A 467 -8.15 -27.05 -22.75
N ASP A 468 -8.06 -27.41 -24.01
CA ASP A 468 -7.88 -28.80 -24.47
C ASP A 468 -6.44 -29.28 -24.31
N MET A 469 -5.47 -28.37 -24.24
CA MET A 469 -4.05 -28.66 -24.05
C MET A 469 -3.63 -28.71 -22.57
N VAL A 470 -3.19 -29.89 -22.07
CA VAL A 470 -2.75 -30.03 -20.66
C VAL A 470 -1.52 -29.18 -20.35
N SER A 471 -0.63 -28.98 -21.33
CA SER A 471 0.53 -28.10 -21.18
C SER A 471 0.13 -26.66 -20.84
N LYS A 472 -0.91 -26.12 -21.49
CA LYS A 472 -1.45 -24.80 -21.20
C LYS A 472 -2.19 -24.74 -19.86
N GLY A 473 -2.88 -25.81 -19.48
CA GLY A 473 -3.54 -25.94 -18.16
C GLY A 473 -2.53 -26.06 -17.01
N GLY A 474 -1.48 -26.88 -17.19
CA GLY A 474 -0.42 -27.11 -16.22
C GLY A 474 0.50 -25.89 -15.99
N LEU A 475 0.51 -24.93 -16.92
CA LEU A 475 1.26 -23.68 -16.82
C LEU A 475 0.74 -22.69 -15.76
N ALA A 476 -0.32 -23.01 -15.02
CA ALA A 476 -0.76 -22.19 -13.88
C ALA A 476 0.33 -21.98 -12.78
N LYS A 477 1.53 -22.59 -12.92
CA LYS A 477 2.74 -22.30 -12.14
C LYS A 477 4.08 -22.47 -12.88
N THR A 478 4.39 -21.68 -13.91
CA THR A 478 5.82 -21.45 -14.28
C THR A 478 6.16 -20.00 -14.63
N TYR A 479 5.69 -19.04 -13.83
CA TYR A 479 6.37 -17.74 -13.70
C TYR A 479 6.96 -17.65 -12.29
N SER A 480 7.93 -18.52 -11.99
CA SER A 480 8.91 -18.26 -10.95
C SER A 480 10.06 -17.46 -11.57
N SER A 481 10.30 -16.27 -11.05
CA SER A 481 11.61 -15.63 -10.90
C SER A 481 12.65 -15.87 -12.01
N ASN A 482 12.88 -14.84 -12.84
CA ASN A 482 14.26 -14.49 -13.20
C ASN A 482 14.82 -13.57 -12.13
#